data_AF-A0AAD5YQ51-F1
#
_entry.id   AF-A0AAD5YQ51-F1
#
_cell.length_a   1.000
_cell.length_b   1.000
_cell.length_c   1.000
_cell.angle_alpha   90.00
_cell.angle_beta   90.00
_cell.angle_gamma   90.00
#
_symmetry.space_group_name_H-M   'P 1'
#
loop_
_entity.id
_entity.type
_entity.pdbx_description
1 polymer ?
#
loop_
_entity_poly.entity_id
_entity_poly.type
_entity_poly.pdbx_seq_one_letter_code
_entity_poly.pdbx_strand_id
1 'polypeptide(L)'
;MMQNSNNSSQPQPYQFSDKGIAWSGEAKKYVASPVPSGYSNFSEIMPPPNWALRYPNGYNESNIPNLQEDEHFQNWMRTAGLPSFTKLYGRNDNDAMQPGTYRVVIGLNFPVQPYGGTKSFVISTVSWIGGKNPFLGWAYVASSALFVLIAILGTARHLVKPRRLGDMSLLSWNR
;
A
#
# COMPACT_ATOMS: atom_id res chain seq x y z
N MET A 1 12.04 14.31 -6.50
CA MET A 1 13.19 14.85 -5.75
C MET A 1 12.69 15.86 -4.73
N MET A 2 13.16 15.79 -3.49
CA MET A 2 12.86 16.79 -2.46
C MET A 2 14.13 17.57 -2.13
N GLN A 3 14.03 18.89 -1.95
CA GLN A 3 15.21 19.73 -1.66
C GLN A 3 15.14 20.26 -0.23
N ASN A 4 16.19 20.04 0.57
CA ASN A 4 16.30 20.57 1.93
C ASN A 4 16.81 22.03 1.89
N SER A 5 16.13 22.94 2.58
CA SER A 5 16.41 24.38 2.60
C SER A 5 17.23 24.86 3.82
N ASN A 6 17.88 23.97 4.57
CA ASN A 6 18.69 24.39 5.73
C ASN A 6 19.87 25.29 5.31
N ASN A 7 20.23 26.25 6.19
CA ASN A 7 21.18 27.38 6.12
C ASN A 7 22.62 27.15 5.57
N SER A 8 22.88 26.08 4.83
CA SER A 8 24.10 25.88 4.05
C SER A 8 23.86 26.29 2.60
N SER A 9 24.88 26.86 1.97
CA SER A 9 24.85 27.57 0.69
C SER A 9 24.45 26.74 -0.54
N GLN A 10 24.01 25.48 -0.40
CA GLN A 10 23.43 24.66 -1.46
C GLN A 10 22.37 23.67 -0.91
N PRO A 11 21.14 23.63 -1.47
CA PRO A 11 20.11 22.68 -1.07
C PRO A 11 20.56 21.23 -1.30
N GLN A 12 20.56 20.40 -0.26
CA GLN A 12 20.86 18.97 -0.40
C GLN A 12 19.61 18.22 -0.87
N PRO A 13 19.66 17.50 -2.00
CA PRO A 13 18.51 16.78 -2.49
C PRO A 13 18.35 15.43 -1.79
N TYR A 14 17.15 15.16 -1.30
CA TYR A 14 16.72 13.83 -0.91
C TYR A 14 16.06 13.15 -2.12
N GLN A 15 16.75 12.15 -2.65
CA GLN A 15 16.32 11.43 -3.84
C GLN A 15 15.46 10.21 -3.45
N PHE A 16 14.33 10.05 -4.12
CA PHE A 16 13.53 8.84 -4.04
C PHE A 16 13.76 8.04 -5.32
N SER A 17 13.93 6.73 -5.18
CA SER A 17 13.91 5.77 -6.27
C SER A 17 12.47 5.52 -6.72
N ASP A 18 12.26 5.49 -8.02
CA ASP A 18 11.05 5.00 -8.69
C ASP A 18 11.13 3.49 -9.02
N LYS A 19 12.25 2.84 -8.67
CA LYS A 19 12.47 1.39 -8.78
C LYS A 19 12.30 0.68 -7.44
N GLY A 20 11.88 -0.57 -7.51
CA GLY A 20 11.61 -1.41 -6.33
C GLY A 20 10.36 -0.98 -5.55
N ILE A 21 9.44 -0.30 -6.24
CA ILE A 21 8.15 0.16 -5.71
C ILE A 21 6.99 -0.76 -6.10
N ALA A 22 7.17 -1.60 -7.11
CA ALA A 22 6.26 -2.69 -7.49
C ALA A 22 6.68 -4.02 -6.85
N TRP A 23 5.77 -4.98 -6.81
CA TRP A 23 6.06 -6.31 -6.25
C TRP A 23 7.00 -7.09 -7.16
N SER A 24 7.89 -7.86 -6.54
CA SER A 24 8.80 -8.76 -7.26
C SER A 24 8.01 -9.70 -8.16
N GLY A 25 8.26 -9.67 -9.46
CA GLY A 25 7.60 -10.50 -10.46
C GLY A 25 6.39 -9.88 -11.14
N GLU A 26 5.91 -8.70 -10.73
CA GLU A 26 4.84 -8.00 -11.45
C GLU A 26 5.24 -7.69 -12.89
N ALA A 27 6.48 -7.24 -13.10
CA ALA A 27 7.06 -7.00 -14.43
C ALA A 27 6.94 -8.20 -15.39
N LYS A 28 6.87 -9.44 -14.89
CA LYS A 28 6.71 -10.64 -15.74
C LYS A 28 5.33 -10.73 -16.40
N LYS A 29 4.34 -10.00 -15.89
CA LYS A 29 2.99 -9.95 -16.46
C LYS A 29 2.84 -8.93 -17.59
N TYR A 30 3.87 -8.11 -17.79
CA TYR A 30 3.88 -7.04 -18.78
C TYR A 30 4.96 -7.32 -19.84
N VAL A 31 4.75 -6.78 -21.03
CA VAL A 31 5.71 -6.83 -22.13
C VAL A 31 6.31 -5.44 -22.36
N ALA A 32 7.55 -5.39 -22.84
CA ALA A 32 8.23 -4.14 -23.13
C ALA A 32 7.59 -3.37 -24.30
N SER A 33 7.13 -4.10 -25.33
CA SER A 33 6.34 -3.55 -26.42
C SER A 33 5.28 -4.56 -26.86
N PRO A 34 4.04 -4.12 -27.13
CA PRO A 34 3.00 -4.97 -27.71
C PRO A 34 3.20 -5.21 -29.22
N VAL A 35 4.10 -4.47 -29.89
CA VAL A 35 4.48 -4.68 -31.29
C VAL A 35 5.91 -5.24 -31.35
N PRO A 36 6.19 -6.36 -32.04
CA PRO A 36 5.30 -7.16 -32.89
C PRO A 36 4.55 -8.29 -32.15
N SER A 37 4.73 -8.45 -30.83
CA SER A 37 4.31 -9.67 -30.11
C SER A 37 2.79 -9.87 -29.98
N GLY A 38 2.01 -8.78 -30.03
CA GLY A 38 0.54 -8.79 -29.94
C GLY A 38 -0.16 -8.05 -31.07
N TYR A 39 0.51 -7.11 -31.74
CA TYR A 39 0.01 -6.37 -32.90
C TYR A 39 1.09 -6.31 -33.98
N SER A 40 0.68 -6.24 -35.25
CA SER A 40 1.66 -6.25 -36.35
C SER A 40 2.28 -4.87 -36.57
N ASN A 41 1.52 -3.80 -36.39
CA ASN A 41 1.95 -2.43 -36.65
C ASN A 41 1.43 -1.44 -35.59
N PHE A 42 2.10 -0.30 -35.47
CA PHE A 42 1.67 0.78 -34.57
C PHE A 42 0.32 1.40 -34.98
N SER A 43 -0.07 1.30 -36.26
CA SER A 43 -1.38 1.79 -36.74
C SER A 43 -2.57 1.02 -36.17
N GLU A 44 -2.36 -0.16 -35.60
CA GLU A 44 -3.42 -1.00 -34.98
C GLU A 44 -3.69 -0.61 -33.52
N ILE A 45 -2.84 0.25 -32.93
CA ILE A 45 -2.92 0.64 -31.53
C ILE A 45 -2.99 2.16 -31.39
N MET A 46 -3.72 2.62 -30.38
CA MET A 46 -3.84 4.04 -30.06
C MET A 46 -3.76 4.22 -28.54
N PRO A 47 -3.17 5.33 -28.04
CA PRO A 47 -3.22 5.64 -26.63
C PRO A 47 -4.66 5.75 -26.11
N PRO A 48 -4.92 5.38 -24.85
CA PRO A 48 -6.21 5.61 -24.22
C PRO A 48 -6.59 7.11 -24.27
N PRO A 49 -7.90 7.47 -24.30
CA PRO A 49 -8.33 8.86 -24.43
C PRO A 49 -7.71 9.82 -23.40
N ASN A 50 -7.58 9.39 -22.15
CA ASN A 50 -7.00 10.21 -21.07
C ASN A 50 -5.47 10.35 -21.15
N TRP A 51 -4.81 9.71 -22.13
CA TRP A 51 -3.38 9.86 -22.40
C TRP A 51 -3.10 10.71 -23.65
N ALA A 52 -4.13 11.27 -24.30
CA ALA A 52 -3.99 12.06 -25.51
C ALA A 52 -3.01 13.23 -25.36
N LEU A 53 -2.95 13.90 -24.19
CA LEU A 53 -1.98 14.97 -23.93
C LEU A 53 -0.53 14.46 -23.84
N ARG A 54 -0.32 13.22 -23.41
CA ARG A 54 1.00 12.58 -23.34
C ARG A 54 1.46 12.10 -24.71
N TYR A 55 0.52 11.67 -25.54
CA TYR A 55 0.77 11.13 -26.88
C TYR A 55 -0.14 11.81 -27.92
N PRO A 56 0.10 13.09 -28.25
CA PRO A 56 -0.80 13.87 -29.11
C PRO A 56 -0.89 13.32 -30.54
N ASN A 57 0.18 12.67 -31.02
CA ASN A 57 0.28 12.11 -32.36
C ASN A 57 0.15 10.57 -32.36
N GLY A 58 -0.38 9.97 -31.29
CA GLY A 58 -0.48 8.51 -31.15
C GLY A 58 0.85 7.83 -30.79
N TYR A 59 0.88 6.52 -30.97
CA TYR A 59 2.07 5.69 -30.70
C TYR A 59 2.95 5.53 -31.95
N ASN A 60 4.26 5.46 -31.71
CA ASN A 60 5.30 5.15 -32.68
C ASN A 60 6.41 4.32 -32.01
N GLU A 61 7.38 3.87 -32.80
CA GLU A 61 8.51 3.05 -32.33
C GLU A 61 9.30 3.67 -31.18
N SER A 62 9.41 5.00 -31.14
CA SER A 62 10.25 5.72 -30.17
C SER A 62 9.53 6.12 -28.89
N ASN A 63 8.20 6.27 -28.93
CA ASN A 63 7.42 6.86 -27.83
C ASN A 63 6.55 5.85 -27.07
N ILE A 64 6.41 4.62 -27.58
CA ILE A 64 5.57 3.62 -26.93
C ILE A 64 6.13 3.30 -25.53
N PRO A 65 5.30 3.35 -24.47
CA PRO A 65 5.81 3.16 -23.12
C PRO A 65 6.17 1.70 -22.87
N ASN A 66 7.36 1.48 -22.30
CA ASN A 66 7.76 0.18 -21.77
C ASN A 66 7.07 -0.07 -20.42
N LEU A 67 5.90 -0.72 -20.46
CA LEU A 67 5.08 -1.00 -19.26
C LEU A 67 5.70 -2.05 -18.34
N GLN A 68 6.63 -2.86 -18.86
CA GLN A 68 7.38 -3.84 -18.08
C GLN A 68 8.40 -3.18 -17.14
N GLU A 69 8.92 -2.00 -17.50
CA GLU A 69 9.85 -1.23 -16.67
C GLU A 69 9.18 -0.07 -15.90
N ASP A 70 7.96 0.31 -16.28
CA ASP A 70 7.17 1.35 -15.64
C ASP A 70 6.46 0.83 -14.38
N GLU A 71 7.18 0.86 -13.25
CA GLU A 71 6.64 0.41 -11.96
C GLU A 71 5.50 1.30 -11.44
N HIS A 72 5.42 2.58 -11.84
CA HIS A 72 4.28 3.44 -11.50
C HIS A 72 3.01 2.94 -12.17
N PHE A 73 3.10 2.55 -13.44
CA PHE A 73 1.99 1.94 -14.16
C PHE A 73 1.57 0.62 -13.53
N GLN A 74 2.52 -0.25 -13.20
CA GLN A 74 2.24 -1.53 -12.54
C GLN A 74 1.52 -1.35 -11.20
N ASN A 75 1.97 -0.37 -10.40
CA ASN A 75 1.32 -0.01 -9.14
C ASN A 75 -0.11 0.52 -9.33
N TRP A 76 -0.35 1.26 -10.42
CA TRP A 76 -1.67 1.75 -10.77
C TRP A 76 -2.62 0.62 -11.17
N MET A 77 -2.14 -0.31 -11.99
CA MET A 77 -2.94 -1.44 -12.50
C MET A 77 -3.35 -2.44 -11.42
N ARG A 78 -2.59 -2.54 -10.33
CA ARG A 78 -3.00 -3.35 -9.17
C ARG A 78 -4.14 -2.65 -8.43
N THR A 79 -5.37 -3.07 -8.62
CA THR A 79 -6.55 -2.40 -8.01
C THR A 79 -6.49 -2.40 -6.48
N ALA A 80 -6.99 -1.32 -5.88
CA ALA A 80 -7.16 -1.23 -4.43
C ALA A 80 -8.51 -1.83 -4.01
N GLY A 81 -8.56 -2.43 -2.82
CA GLY A 81 -9.80 -3.04 -2.30
C GLY A 81 -10.79 -2.04 -1.69
N LEU A 82 -10.37 -0.79 -1.46
CA LEU A 82 -11.16 0.26 -0.80
C LEU A 82 -11.07 1.57 -1.60
N PRO A 83 -12.09 2.46 -1.50
CA PRO A 83 -12.12 3.73 -2.24
C PRO A 83 -11.06 4.73 -1.76
N SER A 84 -10.68 4.66 -0.48
CA SER A 84 -9.53 5.40 0.05
C SER A 84 -8.32 4.46 0.08
N PHE A 85 -7.32 4.77 -0.75
CA PHE A 85 -6.14 3.93 -0.91
C PHE A 85 -4.87 4.77 -1.08
N THR A 86 -3.73 4.14 -0.89
CA THR A 86 -2.41 4.74 -1.09
C THR A 86 -1.63 3.93 -2.11
N LYS A 87 -0.89 4.62 -2.97
CA LYS A 87 0.00 4.03 -3.97
C LYS A 87 1.42 4.53 -3.72
N LEU A 88 2.38 3.61 -3.70
CA LEU A 88 3.77 3.96 -3.55
C LEU A 88 4.27 4.62 -4.83
N TYR A 89 4.75 5.86 -4.70
CA TYR A 89 5.32 6.64 -5.81
C TYR A 89 6.85 6.61 -5.82
N GLY A 90 7.48 6.51 -4.65
CA GLY A 90 8.93 6.42 -4.55
C GLY A 90 9.35 5.97 -3.16
N ARG A 91 10.55 5.41 -3.07
CA ARG A 91 11.16 4.94 -1.81
C ARG A 91 12.63 5.34 -1.75
N ASN A 92 13.17 5.48 -0.54
CA ASN A 92 14.62 5.57 -0.33
C ASN A 92 14.94 4.65 0.84
N ASP A 93 15.80 3.67 0.58
CA ASP A 93 16.21 2.65 1.55
C ASP A 93 17.65 2.87 2.06
N ASN A 94 18.38 3.82 1.47
CA ASN A 94 19.81 4.02 1.69
C ASN A 94 20.09 5.20 2.63
N ASP A 95 19.27 6.25 2.57
CA ASP A 95 19.51 7.51 3.26
C ASP A 95 18.47 7.77 4.34
N ALA A 96 18.92 8.29 5.50
CA ALA A 96 18.03 8.81 6.52
C ALA A 96 17.64 10.26 6.19
N MET A 97 16.33 10.52 6.11
CA MET A 97 15.80 11.87 5.91
C MET A 97 16.07 12.74 7.15
N GLN A 98 16.99 13.70 7.02
CA GLN A 98 17.38 14.58 8.13
C GLN A 98 16.28 15.59 8.47
N PRO A 99 16.16 16.04 9.73
CA PRO A 99 15.25 17.12 10.10
C PRO A 99 15.53 18.39 9.31
N GLY A 100 14.49 18.97 8.70
CA GLY A 100 14.62 20.18 7.90
C GLY A 100 13.37 20.50 7.09
N THR A 101 13.40 21.63 6.41
CA THR A 101 12.31 22.04 5.50
C THR A 101 12.60 21.52 4.11
N TYR A 102 11.67 20.72 3.57
CA TYR A 102 11.79 20.17 2.23
C TYR A 102 10.77 20.76 1.27
N ARG A 103 11.20 21.01 0.03
CA ARG A 103 10.32 21.40 -1.07
C ARG A 103 10.01 20.20 -1.96
N VAL A 104 8.73 20.01 -2.27
CA VAL A 104 8.22 19.06 -3.27
C VAL A 104 7.54 19.84 -4.39
N VAL A 105 7.79 19.46 -5.64
CA VAL A 105 7.08 20.01 -6.81
C VAL A 105 6.20 18.91 -7.38
N ILE A 106 4.90 19.19 -7.51
CA ILE A 106 3.89 18.21 -7.95
C ILE A 106 3.15 18.78 -9.17
N GLY A 107 3.17 18.05 -10.28
CA GLY A 107 2.34 18.36 -11.46
C GLY A 107 0.89 17.94 -11.23
N LEU A 108 -0.06 18.87 -11.36
CA LEU A 108 -1.48 18.63 -11.07
C LEU A 108 -2.25 18.09 -12.30
N ASN A 109 -1.82 16.93 -12.80
CA ASN A 109 -2.37 16.35 -14.05
C ASN A 109 -3.59 15.43 -13.85
N PHE A 110 -3.99 15.18 -12.61
CA PHE A 110 -5.11 14.28 -12.27
C PHE A 110 -6.24 15.04 -11.57
N PRO A 111 -7.34 15.40 -12.29
CA PRO A 111 -8.47 16.10 -11.71
C PRO A 111 -9.28 15.14 -10.83
N VAL A 112 -9.57 15.56 -9.59
CA VAL A 112 -10.35 14.77 -8.60
C VAL A 112 -11.68 15.40 -8.23
N GLN A 113 -11.82 16.70 -8.47
CA GLN A 113 -12.99 17.49 -8.08
C GLN A 113 -14.29 17.06 -8.78
N PRO A 114 -14.31 16.71 -10.09
CA PRO A 114 -15.56 16.39 -10.79
C PRO A 114 -16.32 15.19 -10.21
N TYR A 115 -15.64 14.28 -9.52
CA TYR A 115 -16.23 13.12 -8.87
C TYR A 115 -16.14 13.18 -7.33
N GLY A 116 -15.96 14.38 -6.77
CA GLY A 116 -15.96 14.61 -5.32
C GLY A 116 -14.78 13.98 -4.57
N GLY A 117 -13.70 13.62 -5.28
CA GLY A 117 -12.52 13.00 -4.70
C GLY A 117 -11.55 13.99 -4.07
N THR A 118 -10.67 13.48 -3.21
CA THR A 118 -9.51 14.21 -2.70
C THR A 118 -8.22 13.49 -3.10
N LYS A 119 -7.12 14.22 -3.17
CA LYS A 119 -5.78 13.66 -3.39
C LYS A 119 -4.80 14.28 -2.42
N SER A 120 -3.93 13.45 -1.87
CA SER A 120 -2.92 13.85 -0.88
C SER A 120 -1.59 13.19 -1.22
N PHE A 121 -0.50 13.88 -0.88
CA PHE A 121 0.84 13.31 -0.89
C PHE A 121 1.27 13.05 0.55
N VAL A 122 1.76 11.85 0.84
CA VAL A 122 2.10 11.42 2.20
C VAL A 122 3.52 10.87 2.19
N ILE A 123 4.33 11.34 3.14
CA ILE A 123 5.65 10.78 3.45
C ILE A 123 5.50 9.95 4.71
N SER A 124 5.94 8.70 4.67
CA SER A 124 5.90 7.81 5.81
C SER A 124 7.16 6.95 5.87
N THR A 125 7.47 6.48 7.07
CA THR A 125 8.40 5.38 7.28
C THR A 125 7.61 4.10 7.51
N VAL A 126 8.20 2.97 7.12
CA VAL A 126 7.60 1.65 7.35
C VAL A 126 8.38 0.93 8.45
N SER A 127 7.64 0.19 9.26
CA SER A 127 8.19 -0.78 10.20
C SER A 127 7.99 -2.19 9.65
N TRP A 128 8.48 -3.20 10.36
CA TRP A 128 8.30 -4.61 9.98
C TRP A 128 6.83 -5.01 9.81
N ILE A 129 5.91 -4.39 10.55
CA ILE A 129 4.46 -4.65 10.48
C ILE A 129 3.74 -3.73 9.47
N GLY A 130 4.50 -2.94 8.70
CA GLY A 130 4.00 -1.97 7.73
C GLY A 130 3.94 -0.55 8.29
N GLY A 131 2.99 0.23 7.79
CA GLY A 131 2.75 1.61 8.21
C GLY A 131 2.07 1.73 9.58
N LYS A 132 1.88 2.96 10.04
CA LYS A 132 1.22 3.26 11.33
C LYS A 132 -0.24 2.81 11.32
N ASN A 133 -0.53 1.68 11.96
CA ASN A 133 -1.90 1.20 12.18
C ASN A 133 -2.04 0.56 13.59
N PRO A 134 -2.68 1.24 14.55
CA PRO A 134 -2.83 0.72 15.92
C PRO A 134 -3.94 -0.33 16.05
N PHE A 135 -4.76 -0.56 15.02
CA PHE A 135 -5.90 -1.47 15.08
C PHE A 135 -5.52 -2.86 15.57
N LEU A 136 -4.46 -3.44 14.99
CA LEU A 136 -4.03 -4.79 15.34
C LEU A 136 -3.57 -4.87 16.81
N GLY A 137 -2.88 -3.84 17.30
CA GLY A 137 -2.48 -3.75 18.71
C GLY A 137 -3.69 -3.73 19.65
N TRP A 138 -4.68 -2.90 19.36
CA TRP A 138 -5.92 -2.83 20.14
C TRP A 138 -6.75 -4.12 20.06
N ALA A 139 -6.78 -4.78 18.91
CA ALA A 139 -7.45 -6.07 18.75
C ALA A 139 -6.85 -7.11 19.71
N TYR A 140 -5.52 -7.23 19.78
CA TYR A 140 -4.86 -8.12 20.74
C TYR A 140 -5.14 -7.77 22.19
N VAL A 141 -5.10 -6.49 22.56
CA VAL A 141 -5.44 -6.03 23.92
C VAL A 141 -6.86 -6.42 24.28
N ALA A 142 -7.83 -6.14 23.41
CA ALA A 142 -9.23 -6.48 23.64
C ALA A 142 -9.45 -8.00 23.77
N SER A 143 -8.84 -8.80 22.89
CA SER A 143 -8.91 -10.27 22.97
C SER A 143 -8.29 -10.81 24.26
N SER A 144 -7.13 -10.29 24.69
CA SER A 144 -6.51 -10.69 25.95
C SER A 144 -7.36 -10.35 27.17
N ALA A 145 -7.98 -9.15 27.18
CA ALA A 145 -8.84 -8.73 28.27
C ALA A 145 -10.07 -9.64 28.39
N LEU A 146 -10.65 -10.05 27.25
CA LEU A 146 -11.74 -11.02 27.21
C LEU A 146 -11.32 -12.38 27.79
N PHE A 147 -10.16 -12.91 27.39
CA PHE A 147 -9.69 -14.19 27.92
C PHE A 147 -9.37 -14.13 29.42
N VAL A 148 -8.76 -13.04 29.89
CA VAL A 148 -8.51 -12.82 31.33
C VAL A 148 -9.82 -12.77 32.11
N LEU A 149 -10.83 -12.06 31.59
CA LEU A 149 -12.14 -12.00 32.22
C LEU A 149 -12.79 -13.40 32.31
N ILE A 150 -12.77 -14.16 31.22
CA ILE A 150 -13.31 -15.54 31.20
C ILE A 150 -12.55 -16.43 32.19
N ALA A 151 -11.22 -16.31 32.26
CA ALA A 151 -10.39 -17.06 33.20
C ALA A 151 -10.73 -16.71 34.66
N ILE A 152 -10.87 -15.44 35.00
CA ILE A 152 -11.27 -15.00 36.35
C ILE A 152 -12.66 -15.53 36.71
N LEU A 153 -13.64 -15.41 35.82
CA LEU A 153 -14.99 -15.94 36.04
C LEU A 153 -15.01 -17.46 36.18
N GLY A 154 -14.23 -18.16 35.35
CA GLY A 154 -14.06 -19.61 35.40
C GLY A 154 -13.45 -20.07 36.72
N THR A 155 -12.36 -19.42 37.16
CA THR A 155 -11.70 -19.70 38.44
C THR A 155 -12.62 -19.37 39.62
N ALA A 156 -13.29 -18.22 39.62
CA ALA A 156 -14.23 -17.85 40.67
C ALA A 156 -15.37 -18.87 40.79
N ARG A 157 -15.95 -19.30 39.65
CA ARG A 157 -16.97 -20.35 39.63
C ARG A 157 -16.45 -21.68 40.17
N HIS A 158 -15.23 -22.06 39.80
CA HIS A 158 -14.59 -23.29 40.26
C HIS A 158 -14.37 -23.30 41.77
N LEU A 159 -14.00 -22.16 42.36
CA LEU A 159 -13.79 -22.01 43.81
C LEU A 159 -15.12 -21.95 44.60
N VAL A 160 -16.14 -21.26 44.09
CA VAL A 160 -17.43 -21.09 44.80
C VAL A 160 -18.33 -22.33 44.71
N LYS A 161 -18.33 -23.04 43.57
CA LYS A 161 -19.09 -24.29 43.38
C LYS A 161 -18.18 -25.37 42.76
N PRO A 162 -17.23 -25.91 43.54
CA PRO A 162 -16.37 -26.98 43.07
C PRO A 162 -17.22 -28.22 42.78
N ARG A 163 -17.17 -28.71 41.54
CA ARG A 163 -17.74 -30.01 41.17
C ARG A 163 -16.63 -31.06 41.23
N ARG A 164 -16.94 -32.22 41.80
CA ARG A 164 -16.03 -33.37 41.71
C ARG A 164 -15.92 -33.80 40.24
N LEU A 165 -14.70 -33.99 39.78
CA LEU A 165 -14.44 -34.56 38.46
C LEU A 165 -14.99 -36.00 38.46
N GLY A 166 -15.87 -36.32 37.49
CA GLY A 166 -16.42 -37.66 37.34
C GLY A 166 -17.57 -38.04 38.30
N ASP A 167 -18.32 -37.08 38.83
CA ASP A 167 -19.44 -37.36 39.72
C ASP A 167 -20.59 -38.13 39.01
N MET A 168 -20.72 -39.43 39.34
CA MET A 168 -21.71 -40.33 38.76
C MET A 168 -23.17 -39.98 39.13
N SER A 169 -23.40 -39.15 40.15
CA SER A 169 -24.75 -38.70 40.53
C SER A 169 -25.38 -37.71 39.55
N LEU A 170 -24.57 -37.12 38.65
CA LEU A 170 -25.01 -36.17 37.63
C LEU A 170 -25.24 -36.82 36.26
N LEU A 171 -25.04 -38.13 36.14
CA LEU A 171 -25.34 -38.89 34.93
C LEU A 171 -26.85 -38.87 34.69
N SER A 172 -27.27 -38.62 33.45
CA SER A 172 -28.67 -38.40 33.10
C SER A 172 -29.58 -39.59 33.40
N TRP A 173 -29.01 -40.80 33.50
CA TRP A 173 -29.72 -42.04 33.84
C TRP A 173 -29.76 -42.36 35.34
N ASN A 174 -29.06 -41.59 36.17
CA ASN A 174 -29.08 -41.70 37.64
C ASN A 174 -30.00 -40.63 38.29
N ARG A 175 -30.77 -39.89 37.48
CA ARG A 175 -31.72 -38.85 37.90
C ARG A 175 -33.15 -39.21 37.58
#